data_AF-A0A377TGQ8-F1
#
_entry.id   AF-A0A377TGQ8-F1
#
_cell.length_a   1.000
_cell.length_b   1.000
_cell.length_c   1.000
_cell.angle_alpha   90.00
_cell.angle_beta   90.00
_cell.angle_gamma   90.00
#
_symmetry.space_group_name_H-M   'P 1'
#
loop_
_entity.id
_entity.type
_entity.pdbx_description
1 polymer ?
#
loop_
_entity_poly.entity_id
_entity_poly.type
_entity_poly.pdbx_seq_one_letter_code
_entity_poly.pdbx_strand_id
1 'polypeptide(L)'
;MTFYDQLTLRLAQWRQCFPGATPEDDDLPPPTGDARHPVAHTGVRKLADEDSVARWMKNKSDLWIQPKVDGVAVTLVYRQGRLVQAISRGDGLRGEAWTARARQIPALEKVMTGELADSVLQGELFLRRTAMFSSRLGG
;
A
#
# COMPACT_ATOMS: atom_id res chain seq x y z
N MET A 1 10.37 -10.41 -11.45
CA MET A 1 10.81 -9.00 -11.31
C MET A 1 10.03 -8.18 -12.32
N THR A 2 9.36 -7.10 -11.90
CA THR A 2 8.49 -6.31 -12.80
C THR A 2 9.30 -5.32 -13.64
N PHE A 3 8.73 -4.78 -14.71
CA PHE A 3 9.34 -3.71 -15.51
C PHE A 3 9.65 -2.46 -14.66
N TYR A 4 8.76 -2.13 -13.70
CA TYR A 4 8.99 -1.05 -12.75
C TYR A 4 10.22 -1.31 -11.86
N ASP A 5 10.42 -2.55 -11.42
CA ASP A 5 11.61 -2.92 -10.64
C ASP A 5 12.89 -2.76 -11.48
N GLN A 6 12.85 -3.10 -12.78
CA GLN A 6 13.97 -2.87 -13.70
C GLN A 6 14.29 -1.38 -13.87
N LEU A 7 13.26 -0.54 -14.02
CA LEU A 7 13.45 0.92 -14.10
C LEU A 7 14.06 1.48 -12.81
N THR A 8 13.62 0.99 -11.65
CA THR A 8 14.15 1.42 -10.35
C THR A 8 15.62 1.03 -10.18
N LEU A 9 16.00 -0.19 -10.59
CA LEU A 9 17.39 -0.63 -10.56
C LEU A 9 18.27 0.18 -11.51
N ARG A 10 17.77 0.44 -12.72
CA ARG A 10 18.47 1.27 -13.72
C ARG A 10 18.69 2.70 -13.22
N LEU A 11 17.67 3.30 -12.60
CA LEU A 11 17.79 4.62 -11.99
C LEU A 11 18.82 4.62 -10.85
N ALA A 12 18.82 3.60 -9.99
CA ALA A 12 19.80 3.47 -8.91
C ALA A 12 21.24 3.38 -9.46
N GLN A 13 21.45 2.60 -10.53
CA GLN A 13 22.73 2.50 -11.22
C GLN A 13 23.17 3.85 -11.79
N TRP A 14 22.27 4.58 -12.45
CA TRP A 14 22.57 5.90 -12.99
C TRP A 14 22.94 6.92 -11.91
N ARG A 15 22.25 6.93 -10.78
CA ARG A 15 22.58 7.80 -9.64
C ARG A 15 23.98 7.53 -9.08
N GLN A 16 24.46 6.29 -9.13
CA GLN A 16 25.83 5.93 -8.75
C GLN A 16 26.85 6.37 -9.80
N CYS A 17 26.54 6.25 -11.09
CA CYS A 17 27.43 6.67 -12.18
C CYS A 17 27.54 8.19 -12.32
N PHE A 18 26.51 8.93 -11.92
CA PHE A 18 26.41 10.40 -12.09
C PHE A 18 26.04 11.12 -10.78
N PRO A 19 26.91 11.11 -9.75
CA PRO A 19 26.60 11.66 -8.43
C PRO A 19 26.39 13.18 -8.39
N GLY A 20 26.78 13.91 -9.44
CA GLY A 20 26.59 15.36 -9.58
C GLY A 20 25.41 15.76 -10.46
N ALA A 21 24.65 14.80 -11.02
CA ALA A 21 23.44 15.11 -11.77
C ALA A 21 22.34 15.52 -10.77
N THR A 22 21.92 16.78 -10.81
CA THR A 22 20.70 17.22 -10.12
C THR A 22 19.52 16.45 -10.71
N PRO A 23 18.74 15.72 -9.91
CA PRO A 23 17.51 15.15 -10.40
C PRO A 23 16.61 16.33 -10.80
N GLU A 24 16.18 16.38 -12.06
CA GLU A 24 14.96 17.08 -12.44
C GLU A 24 13.76 16.28 -11.88
N ASP A 25 13.72 16.06 -10.57
CA ASP A 25 12.52 15.64 -9.85
C ASP A 25 11.73 16.93 -9.59
N ASP A 26 10.69 17.22 -10.38
CA ASP A 26 9.48 17.94 -9.88
C ASP A 26 8.37 18.17 -10.92
N ASP A 27 8.49 17.75 -12.18
CA ASP A 27 7.37 17.84 -13.14
C ASP A 27 6.38 16.65 -13.06
N LEU A 28 6.46 15.83 -12.01
CA LEU A 28 5.32 14.99 -11.66
C LEU A 28 4.25 15.92 -11.08
N PRO A 29 3.02 15.93 -11.62
CA PRO A 29 1.96 16.71 -11.02
C PRO A 29 1.90 16.35 -9.53
N PRO A 30 1.82 17.35 -8.63
CA PRO A 30 1.83 17.09 -7.21
C PRO A 30 0.75 16.04 -6.92
N PRO A 31 1.04 15.05 -6.07
CA PRO A 31 0.08 14.02 -5.75
C PRO A 31 -1.22 14.70 -5.35
N THR A 32 -2.29 14.41 -6.07
CA THR A 32 -3.59 15.01 -5.83
C THR A 32 -4.05 14.64 -4.42
N GLY A 33 -4.58 15.62 -3.68
CA GLY A 33 -5.23 15.41 -2.41
C GLY A 33 -4.65 16.19 -1.22
N ASP A 34 -5.51 17.00 -0.60
CA ASP A 34 -5.14 17.86 0.54
C ASP A 34 -5.32 17.18 1.91
N ALA A 35 -5.81 15.94 1.94
CA ALA A 35 -6.10 15.25 3.19
C ALA A 35 -4.81 14.68 3.80
N ARG A 36 -4.40 15.25 4.94
CA ARG A 36 -3.26 14.74 5.71
C ARG A 36 -3.59 13.41 6.37
N HIS A 37 -2.66 12.47 6.28
CA HIS A 37 -2.74 11.21 7.01
C HIS A 37 -2.50 11.46 8.51
N PRO A 38 -3.31 10.87 9.42
CA PRO A 38 -3.02 10.89 10.86
C PRO A 38 -1.72 10.14 11.19
N VAL A 39 -1.39 9.11 10.40
CA VAL A 39 -0.16 8.33 10.48
C VAL A 39 0.40 8.18 9.07
N ALA A 40 1.67 8.55 8.86
CA ALA A 40 2.31 8.48 7.56
C ALA A 40 2.38 7.03 7.03
N HIS A 41 2.28 6.86 5.72
CA HIS A 41 2.50 5.56 5.07
C HIS A 41 3.99 5.33 4.88
N THR A 42 4.49 4.18 5.33
CA THR A 42 5.86 3.74 5.06
C THR A 42 5.88 2.66 3.98
N GLY A 43 6.92 2.66 3.15
CA GLY A 43 7.15 1.58 2.21
C GLY A 43 7.65 0.30 2.90
N VAL A 44 7.46 -0.85 2.23
CA VAL A 44 8.08 -2.11 2.64
C VAL A 44 9.30 -2.36 1.76
N ARG A 45 10.44 -2.65 2.39
CA ARG A 45 11.67 -3.01 1.68
C ARG A 45 11.54 -4.41 1.07
N LYS A 46 11.75 -4.52 -0.25
CA LYS A 46 11.83 -5.81 -0.94
C LYS A 46 13.19 -6.47 -0.62
N LEU A 47 13.16 -7.76 -0.33
CA LEU A 47 14.34 -8.62 -0.21
C LEU A 47 14.40 -9.51 -1.44
N ALA A 48 15.58 -9.65 -2.04
CA ALA A 48 15.73 -10.26 -3.36
C ALA A 48 15.71 -11.79 -3.34
N ASP A 49 16.18 -12.39 -2.24
CA ASP A 49 16.46 -13.82 -2.13
C ASP A 49 16.28 -14.34 -0.69
N GLU A 50 16.30 -15.67 -0.57
CA GLU A 50 16.11 -16.38 0.71
C GLU A 50 17.20 -16.05 1.72
N ASP A 51 18.47 -15.95 1.30
CA ASP A 51 19.59 -15.59 2.18
C ASP A 51 19.42 -14.19 2.79
N SER A 52 18.88 -13.25 2.03
CA SER A 52 18.55 -11.90 2.48
C SER A 52 17.41 -11.90 3.49
N VAL A 53 16.42 -12.77 3.31
CA VAL A 53 15.32 -12.97 4.26
C VAL A 53 15.87 -13.59 5.56
N ALA A 54 16.63 -14.67 5.47
CA ALA A 54 17.23 -15.35 6.62
C ALA A 54 18.09 -14.39 7.46
N ARG A 55 18.93 -13.58 6.80
CA ARG A 55 19.74 -12.55 7.48
C ARG A 55 18.86 -11.49 8.16
N TRP A 56 17.78 -11.05 7.52
CA TRP A 56 16.85 -10.09 8.12
C TRP A 56 16.13 -10.66 9.34
N MET A 57 15.85 -11.98 9.36
CA MET A 57 15.14 -12.66 10.45
C MET A 57 16.03 -12.97 11.66
N LYS A 58 17.35 -13.04 11.51
CA LYS A 58 18.32 -13.61 12.48
C LYS A 58 18.15 -13.17 13.94
N ASN A 59 17.60 -11.98 14.20
CA ASN A 59 17.38 -11.43 15.55
C ASN A 59 15.93 -10.96 15.78
N LYS A 60 14.94 -11.60 15.15
CA LYS A 60 13.52 -11.27 15.32
C LYS A 60 12.74 -12.51 15.77
N SER A 61 11.92 -12.35 16.81
CA SER A 61 10.92 -13.34 17.23
C SER A 61 9.51 -12.89 16.82
N ASP A 62 8.53 -13.80 16.94
CA ASP A 62 7.10 -13.50 16.80
C ASP A 62 6.71 -12.85 15.46
N LEU A 63 7.36 -13.33 14.39
CA LEU A 63 7.14 -12.82 13.04
C LEU A 63 5.76 -13.21 12.51
N TRP A 64 5.01 -12.20 12.07
CA TRP A 64 3.76 -12.38 11.33
C TRP A 64 4.04 -12.30 9.82
N ILE A 65 3.72 -13.38 9.10
CA ILE A 65 3.73 -13.40 7.63
C ILE A 65 2.35 -13.05 7.08
N GLN A 66 2.28 -12.04 6.23
CA GLN A 66 1.07 -11.66 5.51
C GLN A 66 1.31 -11.78 3.99
N PRO A 67 0.34 -12.29 3.21
CA PRO A 67 0.39 -12.22 1.76
C PRO A 67 0.47 -10.75 1.34
N LYS A 68 1.40 -10.44 0.43
CA LYS A 68 1.44 -9.10 -0.18
C LYS A 68 0.33 -9.02 -1.22
N VAL A 69 -0.63 -8.12 -0.97
CA VAL A 69 -1.73 -7.87 -1.88
C VAL A 69 -1.29 -6.83 -2.90
N ASP A 70 -1.67 -7.01 -4.16
CA ASP A 70 -1.46 -6.01 -5.20
C ASP A 70 -2.72 -5.12 -5.28
N GLY A 71 -2.72 -4.07 -4.45
CA GLY A 71 -3.82 -3.13 -4.34
C GLY A 71 -3.38 -1.68 -4.27
N VAL A 72 -4.28 -0.82 -3.81
CA VAL A 72 -4.00 0.58 -3.52
C VAL A 72 -4.09 0.79 -2.01
N ALA A 73 -3.00 1.28 -1.42
CA ALA A 73 -2.96 1.58 0.01
C ALA A 73 -3.92 2.72 0.37
N VAL A 74 -4.60 2.56 1.50
CA VAL A 74 -5.63 3.47 2.02
C VAL A 74 -5.47 3.64 3.53
N THR A 75 -5.83 4.80 4.04
CA THR A 75 -6.08 5.03 5.48
C THR A 75 -7.57 5.18 5.73
N LEU A 76 -8.07 4.46 6.74
CA LEU A 76 -9.44 4.55 7.24
C LEU A 76 -9.41 5.12 8.65
N VAL A 77 -10.27 6.07 8.95
CA VAL A 77 -10.41 6.66 10.28
C VAL A 77 -11.81 6.39 10.78
N TYR A 78 -11.89 5.67 11.90
CA TYR A 78 -13.12 5.43 12.64
C TYR A 78 -13.15 6.32 13.88
N ARG A 79 -14.31 6.94 14.12
CA ARG A 79 -14.60 7.70 15.34
C ARG A 79 -15.98 7.31 15.84
N GLN A 80 -16.08 7.01 17.13
CA GLN A 80 -17.34 6.56 17.75
C GLN A 80 -18.01 5.43 16.96
N GLY A 81 -17.19 4.51 16.45
CA GLY A 81 -17.63 3.38 15.68
C GLY A 81 -18.09 3.69 14.26
N ARG A 82 -17.85 4.88 13.70
CA ARG A 82 -18.24 5.21 12.32
C ARG A 82 -17.04 5.56 11.45
N LEU A 83 -17.05 5.11 10.20
CA LEU A 83 -16.08 5.53 9.20
C LEU A 83 -16.29 7.03 8.87
N VAL A 84 -15.41 7.88 9.41
CA VAL A 84 -15.45 9.33 9.19
C VAL A 84 -14.55 9.78 8.05
N GLN A 85 -13.47 9.05 7.78
CA GLN A 85 -12.53 9.41 6.72
C GLN A 85 -11.93 8.18 6.03
N ALA A 86 -11.81 8.23 4.71
CA ALA A 86 -10.94 7.36 3.94
C ALA A 86 -10.00 8.22 3.08
N ILE A 87 -8.70 7.92 3.09
CA ILE A 87 -7.66 8.71 2.40
C ILE A 87 -6.85 7.77 1.52
N SER A 88 -6.66 8.11 0.24
CA SER A 88 -5.71 7.40 -0.62
C SER A 88 -4.28 7.57 -0.12
N ARG A 89 -3.35 6.72 -0.55
CA ARG A 89 -1.94 6.84 -0.12
C ARG A 89 -1.32 8.22 -0.45
N GLY A 90 -1.52 8.72 -1.67
CA GLY A 90 -0.82 9.89 -2.20
C GLY A 90 0.71 9.77 -2.06
N ASP A 91 1.37 10.80 -1.51
CA ASP A 91 2.81 10.78 -1.21
C ASP A 91 3.17 10.04 0.08
N GLY A 92 2.16 9.56 0.81
CA GLY A 92 2.29 8.91 2.12
C GLY A 92 2.18 9.84 3.32
N LEU A 93 2.26 11.15 3.14
CA LEU A 93 1.94 12.19 4.14
C LEU A 93 0.56 12.80 3.89
N ARG A 94 0.17 12.92 2.63
CA ARG A 94 -1.10 13.43 2.13
C ARG A 94 -1.63 12.53 1.04
N GLY A 95 -2.95 12.52 0.89
CA GLY A 95 -3.63 11.86 -0.21
C GLY A 95 -5.03 12.39 -0.44
N GLU A 96 -5.76 11.75 -1.35
CA GLU A 96 -7.10 12.17 -1.74
C GLU A 96 -8.15 11.72 -0.72
N ALA A 97 -9.13 12.58 -0.45
CA ALA A 97 -10.29 12.21 0.33
C ALA A 97 -11.20 11.27 -0.48
N TRP A 98 -11.21 9.99 -0.10
CA TRP A 98 -11.98 8.93 -0.75
C TRP A 98 -13.21 8.49 0.03
N THR A 99 -13.55 9.14 1.15
CA THR A 99 -14.65 8.72 2.06
C THR A 99 -15.96 8.40 1.33
N ALA A 100 -16.39 9.26 0.40
CA ALA A 100 -17.64 9.05 -0.35
C ALA A 100 -17.58 7.82 -1.25
N ARG A 101 -16.44 7.57 -1.92
CA ARG A 101 -16.22 6.39 -2.77
C ARG A 101 -16.06 5.12 -1.92
N ALA A 102 -15.29 5.21 -0.84
CA ALA A 102 -15.03 4.11 0.09
C ALA A 102 -16.33 3.58 0.73
N ARG A 103 -17.26 4.46 1.11
CA ARG A 103 -18.58 4.06 1.63
C ARG A 103 -19.42 3.25 0.65
N GLN A 104 -19.17 3.35 -0.66
CA GLN A 104 -19.87 2.57 -1.67
C GLN A 104 -19.32 1.14 -1.80
N ILE A 105 -18.13 0.85 -1.24
CA ILE A 105 -17.52 -0.48 -1.29
C ILE A 105 -18.28 -1.40 -0.32
N PRO A 106 -18.98 -2.45 -0.77
CA PRO A 106 -19.81 -3.27 0.10
C PRO A 106 -19.00 -3.96 1.21
N ALA A 107 -17.82 -4.47 0.87
CA ALA A 107 -16.94 -5.21 1.78
C ALA A 107 -16.23 -4.34 2.84
N LEU A 108 -16.32 -3.00 2.73
CA LEU A 108 -15.76 -2.10 3.73
C LEU A 108 -16.75 -1.94 4.88
N GLU A 109 -16.34 -2.21 6.11
CA GLU A 109 -17.19 -1.96 7.27
C GLU A 109 -17.41 -0.46 7.46
N LYS A 110 -18.66 -0.02 7.62
CA LYS A 110 -18.97 1.40 7.86
C LYS A 110 -19.13 1.70 9.35
N VAL A 111 -19.38 0.64 10.12
CA VAL A 111 -19.56 0.67 11.56
C VAL A 111 -18.59 -0.31 12.19
N MET A 112 -17.88 0.14 13.21
CA MET A 112 -16.91 -0.65 13.96
C MET A 112 -17.30 -0.63 15.44
N THR A 113 -17.09 -1.74 16.14
CA THR A 113 -17.41 -1.88 17.56
C THR A 113 -16.17 -2.25 18.36
N GLY A 114 -16.27 -2.14 19.69
CA GLY A 114 -15.18 -2.49 20.61
C GLY A 114 -13.96 -1.60 20.43
N GLU A 115 -12.78 -2.19 20.55
CA GLU A 115 -11.48 -1.49 20.57
C GLU A 115 -11.19 -0.71 19.27
N LEU A 116 -11.82 -1.10 18.16
CA LEU A 116 -11.62 -0.45 16.86
C LEU A 116 -12.59 0.71 16.59
N ALA A 117 -13.51 1.01 17.51
CA ALA A 117 -14.49 2.09 17.34
C ALA A 117 -13.85 3.48 17.15
N ASP A 118 -12.69 3.71 17.78
CA ASP A 118 -11.89 4.92 17.65
C ASP A 118 -10.47 4.58 17.18
N SER A 119 -10.35 4.20 15.91
CA SER A 119 -9.11 3.68 15.34
C SER A 119 -8.72 4.34 14.01
N VAL A 120 -7.43 4.26 13.70
CA VAL A 120 -6.89 4.55 12.37
C VAL A 120 -6.32 3.26 11.83
N LEU A 121 -6.85 2.80 10.69
CA LEU A 121 -6.44 1.57 10.04
C LEU A 121 -5.77 1.89 8.71
N GLN A 122 -4.61 1.28 8.47
CA GLN A 122 -3.92 1.31 7.18
C GLN A 122 -4.01 -0.08 6.55
N GLY A 123 -4.39 -0.13 5.28
CA GLY A 123 -4.53 -1.38 4.55
C GLY A 123 -4.55 -1.15 3.05
N GLU A 124 -4.95 -2.18 2.30
CA GLU A 124 -5.01 -2.12 0.83
C GLU A 124 -6.41 -2.44 0.32
N LEU A 125 -6.91 -1.60 -0.58
CA LEU A 125 -8.08 -1.88 -1.39
C LEU A 125 -7.62 -2.60 -2.66
N PHE A 126 -8.23 -3.73 -2.96
CA PHE A 126 -7.90 -4.53 -4.14
C PHE A 126 -9.15 -5.13 -4.76
N LEU A 127 -9.10 -5.39 -6.06
CA LEU A 127 -10.17 -6.07 -6.76
C LEU A 127 -10.00 -7.58 -6.58
N ARG A 128 -10.98 -8.23 -5.95
CA ARG A 128 -11.02 -9.69 -5.89
C ARG A 128 -11.32 -10.23 -7.28
N ARG A 129 -10.39 -10.97 -7.89
CA ARG A 129 -10.65 -11.71 -9.12
C ARG A 129 -11.39 -13.01 -8.76
N THR A 130 -12.65 -13.13 -9.17
CA THR A 130 -13.39 -14.39 -9.07
C THR A 130 -12.76 -15.37 -10.05
N ALA A 131 -12.19 -16.47 -9.56
CA ALA A 131 -11.78 -17.56 -10.43
C ALA A 131 -13.05 -18.17 -11.04
N MET A 132 -13.33 -17.87 -12.31
CA MET A 132 -14.21 -18.72 -13.11
C MET A 132 -13.43 -20.00 -13.41
N PHE A 133 -13.54 -21.01 -12.54
CA PHE A 133 -13.13 -22.36 -12.89
C PHE A 133 -14.13 -22.89 -13.92
N SER A 134 -13.79 -22.74 -15.21
CA SER A 134 -14.45 -23.48 -16.28
C SER A 134 -13.46 -24.49 -16.85
N SER A 135 -13.54 -25.72 -16.34
CA SER A 135 -13.24 -26.90 -17.13
C SER A 135 -14.11 -28.05 -16.63
N ARG A 136 -15.29 -28.16 -17.25
CA ARG A 136 -15.96 -29.45 -17.42
C ARG A 136 -15.06 -30.36 -18.27
N LEU A 137 -14.98 -31.63 -17.87
CA LEU A 137 -14.88 -32.85 -18.68
C LEU A 137 -13.83 -32.94 -19.80
N GLY A 138 -12.98 -33.96 -19.65
CA GLY A 138 -12.27 -34.67 -20.71
C GLY A 138 -11.06 -35.37 -20.07
N GLY A 139 -10.97 -36.68 -19.95
CA GLY A 139 -11.75 -37.83 -20.40
C GLY A 139 -10.88 -39.04 -20.06
#